data_AF-A0A2T1EFZ6-F1
#
_entry.id   AF-A0A2T1EFZ6-F1
#
_cell.length_a   1.000
_cell.length_b   1.000
_cell.length_c   1.000
_cell.angle_alpha   90.00
_cell.angle_beta   90.00
_cell.angle_gamma   90.00
#
_symmetry.space_group_name_H-M   'P 1'
#
loop_
_entity.id
_entity.type
_entity.pdbx_description
1 polymer ?
#
loop_
_entity_poly.entity_id
_entity_poly.type
_entity_poly.pdbx_seq_one_letter_code
_entity_poly.pdbx_strand_id
1 'polypeptide(L)'
;EPRALSGHRHRRTWEELQKTLQGYGIGVYAFWTRIFVVNREFTVPLLAWKWLRYKQIPELIASVRKQPDSIPSDLLWAGLRGCIRGPMAYFASRKRLQEIKEKVNRF
;
A
#
# COMPACT_ATOMS: atom_id res chain seq x y z
N GLU A 1 11.05 30.83 7.86
CA GLU A 1 11.43 29.54 8.49
C GLU A 1 10.49 28.45 8.00
N PRO A 2 10.96 27.33 7.41
CA PRO A 2 10.06 26.29 6.94
C PRO A 2 9.46 25.53 8.14
N ARG A 3 8.13 25.53 8.26
CA ARG A 3 7.39 24.87 9.36
C ARG A 3 7.40 23.33 9.31
N ALA A 4 8.02 22.72 8.31
CA ALA A 4 8.04 21.27 8.12
C ALA A 4 9.44 20.78 7.74
N LEU A 5 10.10 20.11 8.68
CA LEU A 5 11.29 19.31 8.42
C LEU A 5 10.85 17.94 7.91
N SER A 6 11.13 17.62 6.65
CA SER A 6 10.88 16.28 6.10
C SER A 6 12.03 15.35 6.51
N GLY A 7 11.92 14.76 7.70
CA GLY A 7 12.89 13.80 8.21
C GLY A 7 12.76 12.44 7.53
N HIS A 8 13.63 12.14 6.56
CA HIS A 8 13.77 10.78 6.04
C HIS A 8 14.48 9.93 7.09
N ARG A 9 13.71 9.21 7.91
CA ARG A 9 14.29 8.23 8.83
C ARG A 9 14.81 7.06 8.00
N HIS A 10 16.12 7.00 7.78
CA HIS A 10 16.76 5.88 7.08
C HIS A 10 16.60 4.63 7.95
N ARG A 11 15.69 3.75 7.54
CA ARG A 11 15.41 2.50 8.23
C ARG A 11 16.61 1.57 8.05
N ARG A 12 17.09 1.01 9.15
CA ARG A 12 18.37 0.30 9.21
C ARG A 12 18.22 -1.21 9.06
N THR A 13 17.02 -1.75 9.32
CA THR A 13 16.82 -3.20 9.33
C THR A 13 15.97 -3.70 8.16
N TRP A 14 16.14 -4.98 7.85
CA TRP A 14 15.40 -5.68 6.81
C TRP A 14 13.89 -5.68 7.08
N GLU A 15 13.50 -5.85 8.34
CA GLU A 15 12.10 -5.84 8.78
C GLU A 15 11.47 -4.46 8.63
N GLU A 16 12.23 -3.41 8.94
CA GLU A 16 11.77 -2.04 8.73
C GLU A 16 11.56 -1.74 7.24
N LEU A 17 12.43 -2.26 6.36
CA LEU A 17 12.25 -2.15 4.91
C LEU A 17 11.00 -2.89 4.44
N GLN A 18 10.77 -4.13 4.90
CA GLN A 18 9.54 -4.87 4.59
C GLN A 18 8.28 -4.12 5.05
N LYS A 19 8.28 -3.59 6.29
CA LYS A 19 7.17 -2.76 6.80
C LYS A 19 6.94 -1.52 5.95
N THR A 20 8.00 -0.92 5.43
CA THR A 20 7.91 0.24 4.54
C THR A 20 7.19 -0.11 3.25
N LEU A 21 7.63 -1.17 2.57
CA LEU A 21 7.00 -1.61 1.31
C LEU A 21 5.57 -2.06 1.52
N GLN A 22 5.30 -2.77 2.63
CA GLN A 22 3.95 -3.11 3.02
C GLN A 22 3.09 -1.84 3.22
N GLY A 23 3.61 -0.84 3.90
CA GLY A 23 2.94 0.45 4.10
C GLY A 23 2.61 1.15 2.78
N TYR A 24 3.53 1.14 1.82
CA TYR A 24 3.26 1.68 0.48
C TYR A 24 2.15 0.90 -0.24
N GLY A 25 2.18 -0.43 -0.21
CA GLY A 25 1.12 -1.27 -0.78
C GLY A 25 -0.25 -0.97 -0.16
N ILE A 26 -0.31 -0.84 1.17
CA ILE A 26 -1.55 -0.46 1.89
C ILE A 26 -2.04 0.90 1.41
N GLY A 27 -1.16 1.91 1.37
CA GLY A 27 -1.52 3.28 0.97
C GLY A 27 -2.07 3.35 -0.44
N VAL A 28 -1.38 2.74 -1.42
CA VAL A 28 -1.80 2.73 -2.83
C VAL A 28 -3.16 2.04 -2.98
N TYR A 29 -3.35 0.86 -2.40
CA TYR A 29 -4.61 0.12 -2.58
C TYR A 29 -5.76 0.70 -1.75
N ALA A 30 -5.50 1.34 -0.62
CA ALA A 30 -6.50 2.13 0.11
C ALA A 30 -6.97 3.33 -0.72
N PHE A 31 -6.03 4.03 -1.36
CA PHE A 31 -6.33 5.15 -2.26
C PHE A 31 -7.12 4.69 -3.49
N TRP A 32 -6.70 3.61 -4.14
CA TRP A 32 -7.43 3.00 -5.24
C TRP A 32 -8.84 2.55 -4.84
N THR A 33 -9.00 1.99 -3.65
CA THR A 33 -10.32 1.64 -3.11
C THR A 33 -11.20 2.89 -2.97
N ARG A 34 -10.65 4.01 -2.49
CA ARG A 34 -11.38 5.28 -2.46
C ARG A 34 -11.81 5.70 -3.86
N ILE A 35 -10.92 5.69 -4.84
CA ILE A 35 -11.26 6.08 -6.22
C ILE A 35 -12.38 5.18 -6.75
N PHE A 36 -12.25 3.87 -6.59
CA PHE A 36 -13.26 2.91 -7.03
C PHE A 36 -14.64 3.15 -6.37
N VAL A 37 -14.67 3.29 -5.03
CA VAL A 37 -15.92 3.38 -4.27
C VAL A 37 -16.56 4.77 -4.36
N VAL A 38 -15.76 5.83 -4.29
CA VAL A 38 -16.23 7.23 -4.19
C VAL A 38 -16.32 7.88 -5.56
N ASN A 39 -15.25 7.80 -6.35
CA ASN A 39 -15.21 8.43 -7.68
C ASN A 39 -15.91 7.56 -8.75
N ARG A 40 -16.23 6.31 -8.44
CA ARG A 40 -16.85 5.34 -9.37
C ARG A 40 -15.99 5.05 -10.60
N GLU A 41 -14.66 5.15 -10.47
CA GLU A 41 -13.75 4.80 -11.55
C GLU A 41 -13.51 3.28 -11.54
N PHE A 42 -14.32 2.56 -12.31
CA PHE A 42 -14.27 1.10 -12.41
C PHE A 42 -13.06 0.56 -13.21
N THR A 43 -12.20 1.43 -13.72
CA THR A 43 -10.94 1.07 -14.39
C THR A 43 -9.83 0.69 -13.40
N VAL A 44 -9.98 1.03 -12.12
CA VAL A 44 -8.97 0.78 -11.07
C VAL A 44 -8.62 -0.71 -10.90
N PRO A 45 -9.58 -1.66 -10.85
CA PRO A 45 -9.26 -3.09 -10.84
C PRO A 45 -8.45 -3.54 -12.06
N LEU A 46 -8.69 -2.95 -13.24
CA LEU A 46 -7.90 -3.25 -14.44
C LEU A 46 -6.46 -2.74 -14.31
N LEU A 47 -6.24 -1.57 -13.70
CA LEU A 47 -4.90 -1.06 -13.39
C LEU A 47 -4.18 -1.97 -12.40
N ALA A 48 -4.85 -2.40 -11.33
CA ALA A 48 -4.32 -3.35 -10.37
C ALA A 48 -3.94 -4.68 -11.02
N TRP A 49 -4.81 -5.19 -11.89
CA TRP A 49 -4.55 -6.40 -12.66
C TRP A 49 -3.35 -6.26 -13.61
N LYS A 50 -3.28 -5.16 -14.38
CA LYS A 50 -2.16 -4.89 -15.29
C LYS A 50 -0.84 -4.81 -14.51
N TRP A 51 -0.81 -4.10 -13.38
CA TRP A 51 0.38 -4.04 -12.53
C TRP A 51 0.78 -5.43 -12.03
N LEU A 52 -0.17 -6.22 -11.51
CA LEU A 52 0.10 -7.58 -11.04
C LEU A 52 0.67 -8.46 -12.15
N ARG A 53 0.05 -8.43 -13.34
CA ARG A 53 0.39 -9.28 -14.48
C ARG A 53 1.71 -8.92 -15.15
N TYR A 54 2.01 -7.63 -15.29
CA TYR A 54 3.14 -7.15 -16.09
C TYR A 54 4.36 -6.72 -15.25
N LYS A 55 4.20 -6.54 -13.93
CA LYS A 55 5.31 -6.17 -13.03
C LYS A 55 5.51 -7.20 -11.93
N GLN A 56 4.53 -7.34 -11.04
CA GLN A 56 4.68 -8.13 -9.82
C GLN A 56 4.94 -9.62 -10.08
N ILE A 57 4.20 -10.26 -11.00
CA ILE A 57 4.39 -11.69 -11.33
C ILE A 57 5.76 -11.93 -11.97
N PRO A 58 6.19 -11.20 -13.03
CA PRO A 58 7.54 -11.33 -13.58
C PRO A 58 8.65 -11.16 -12.53
N GLU A 59 8.54 -10.16 -11.65
CA GLU A 59 9.53 -9.90 -10.60
C GLU A 59 9.58 -11.04 -9.57
N LEU A 60 8.43 -11.59 -9.18
CA LEU A 60 8.36 -12.76 -8.30
C LEU A 60 9.01 -13.98 -8.95
N ILE A 61 8.74 -14.23 -10.24
CA ILE A 61 9.35 -15.35 -10.97
C ILE A 61 10.88 -15.17 -11.05
N ALA A 62 11.35 -13.96 -11.36
CA ALA A 62 12.77 -13.66 -11.43
C ALA A 62 13.46 -13.87 -10.07
N SER A 63 12.81 -13.43 -8.98
CA SER A 63 13.27 -13.60 -7.61
C SER A 63 13.37 -15.08 -7.21
N VAL A 64 12.32 -15.87 -7.47
CA VAL A 64 12.29 -17.31 -7.16
C VAL A 64 13.34 -18.07 -7.97
N ARG A 65 13.59 -17.66 -9.22
CA ARG A 65 14.65 -18.22 -10.07
C ARG A 65 16.05 -17.72 -9.72
N LYS A 66 16.19 -16.88 -8.68
CA LYS A 66 17.46 -16.30 -8.24
C LYS A 66 18.23 -15.62 -9.38
N GLN A 67 17.51 -14.92 -10.26
CA GLN A 67 18.16 -14.17 -11.33
C GLN A 67 19.07 -13.08 -10.75
N PRO A 68 20.20 -12.77 -11.42
CA PRO A 68 21.03 -11.64 -11.02
C PRO A 68 20.19 -10.36 -10.98
N ASP A 69 20.46 -9.50 -10.00
CA ASP A 69 19.75 -8.23 -9.75
C ASP A 69 18.24 -8.34 -9.47
N SER A 70 17.74 -9.54 -9.17
CA SER A 70 16.34 -9.72 -8.80
C SER A 70 16.02 -9.15 -7.41
N ILE A 71 14.83 -8.55 -7.28
CA ILE A 71 14.33 -8.06 -6.00
C ILE A 71 14.10 -9.27 -5.08
N PRO A 72 14.57 -9.25 -3.82
CA PRO A 72 14.33 -10.33 -2.87
C PRO A 72 12.84 -10.62 -2.64
N SER A 73 12.47 -11.90 -2.60
CA SER A 73 11.07 -12.34 -2.57
C SER A 73 10.30 -11.79 -1.38
N ASP A 74 10.95 -11.66 -0.22
CA ASP A 74 10.33 -11.17 1.01
C ASP A 74 9.81 -9.74 0.86
N LEU A 75 10.53 -8.90 0.11
CA LEU A 75 10.14 -7.53 -0.20
C LEU A 75 8.91 -7.50 -1.12
N LEU A 76 8.92 -8.34 -2.15
CA LEU A 76 7.79 -8.48 -3.09
C LEU A 76 6.53 -8.98 -2.37
N TRP A 77 6.68 -9.96 -1.48
CA TRP A 77 5.58 -10.46 -0.65
C TRP A 77 5.09 -9.43 0.37
N ALA A 78 5.98 -8.67 0.99
CA ALA A 78 5.60 -7.60 1.91
C ALA A 78 4.75 -6.53 1.20
N GLY A 79 5.15 -6.10 0.01
CA GLY A 79 4.38 -5.20 -0.84
C GLY A 79 3.01 -5.78 -1.20
N LEU A 80 2.95 -7.02 -1.69
CA LEU A 80 1.69 -7.67 -2.09
C LEU A 80 0.72 -7.84 -0.91
N ARG A 81 1.22 -8.23 0.27
CA ARG A 81 0.41 -8.26 1.51
C ARG A 81 -0.13 -6.88 1.85
N GLY A 82 0.65 -5.83 1.59
CA GLY A 82 0.21 -4.45 1.74
C GLY A 82 -0.96 -4.13 0.82
N CYS A 83 -0.82 -4.44 -0.47
CA CYS A 83 -1.86 -4.24 -1.48
C CYS A 83 -3.18 -4.94 -1.09
N ILE A 84 -3.11 -6.19 -0.64
CA ILE A 84 -4.30 -6.96 -0.18
C ILE A 84 -4.94 -6.30 1.05
N ARG A 85 -4.14 -5.73 1.97
CA ARG A 85 -4.62 -5.05 3.19
C ARG A 85 -5.15 -3.64 2.93
N GLY A 86 -4.78 -3.01 1.82
CA GLY A 86 -5.17 -1.64 1.47
C GLY A 86 -6.67 -1.36 1.51
N PRO A 87 -7.55 -2.17 0.87
CA PRO A 87 -8.99 -1.94 0.90
C PRO A 87 -9.57 -2.01 2.32
N MET A 88 -9.13 -2.97 3.12
CA MET A 88 -9.53 -3.08 4.53
C MET A 88 -9.10 -1.84 5.32
N ALA A 89 -7.87 -1.36 5.11
CA ALA A 89 -7.37 -0.15 5.75
C ALA A 89 -8.18 1.10 5.37
N TYR A 90 -8.64 1.20 4.11
CA TYR A 90 -9.56 2.27 3.70
C TYR A 90 -10.86 2.23 4.50
N PHE A 91 -11.56 1.09 4.55
CA PHE A 91 -12.82 0.99 5.28
C PHE A 91 -12.64 1.20 6.79
N ALA A 92 -11.56 0.68 7.37
CA ALA A 92 -11.22 0.93 8.78
C ALA A 92 -11.00 2.42 9.06
N SER A 93 -10.30 3.13 8.16
CA SER A 93 -10.11 4.58 8.26
C SER A 93 -11.44 5.35 8.17
N ARG A 94 -12.35 4.94 7.27
CA ARG A 94 -13.68 5.56 7.13
C ARG A 94 -14.54 5.37 8.36
N LYS A 95 -14.56 4.16 8.93
CA LYS A 95 -15.26 3.85 10.18
C LYS A 95 -14.71 4.72 11.32
N ARG A 96 -13.38 4.81 11.45
CA ARG A 96 -12.75 5.63 12.49
C ARG A 96 -13.09 7.11 12.36
N LEU A 97 -13.13 7.64 11.14
CA LEU A 97 -13.56 9.01 10.87
C LEU A 97 -15.00 9.26 11.30
N GLN A 98 -15.90 8.29 11.08
CA GLN A 98 -17.29 8.40 11.52
C GLN A 98 -17.40 8.41 13.05
N GLU A 99 -16.71 7.50 13.74
CA GLU A 99 -16.66 7.47 15.20
C GLU A 99 -16.17 8.81 15.79
N ILE A 100 -15.16 9.42 15.17
CA ILE A 100 -14.64 10.73 15.60
C ILE A 100 -15.69 11.83 15.39
N LYS A 101 -16.37 11.86 14.23
CA LYS A 101 -17.42 12.85 13.95
C LYS A 101 -18.60 12.73 14.93
N GLU A 102 -19.03 11.50 15.23
CA GLU A 102 -20.10 11.25 16.20
C GLU A 102 -19.72 11.67 17.61
N LYS A 103 -18.46 11.51 18.01
CA LYS A 103 -17.96 12.01 19.29
C LYS A 103 -17.96 13.53 19.32
N VAL A 104 -17.45 14.18 18.29
CA VAL A 104 -17.40 15.65 18.21
C VAL A 104 -18.81 16.25 18.24
N ASN A 105 -19.80 15.66 17.57
CA ASN A 105 -21.18 16.15 17.58
C ASN A 105 -21.94 15.93 18.90
N ARG A 106 -21.40 15.13 19.84
CA ARG A 106 -22.00 14.91 21.17
C ARG A 106 -21.49 15.90 22.23
N PHE A 107 -20.47 16.68 21.91
CA PHE A 107 -19.95 17.78 22.74
C PHE A 107 -20.39 19.11 22.15
#